data_AF-A0AAV8XPI0-F1
#
_entry.id   AF-A0AAV8XPI0-F1
#
_cell.length_a   1.000
_cell.length_b   1.000
_cell.length_c   1.000
_cell.angle_alpha   90.00
_cell.angle_beta   90.00
_cell.angle_gamma   90.00
#
_symmetry.space_group_name_H-M   'P 1'
#
loop_
_entity.id
_entity.type
_entity.pdbx_description
1 polymer ?
#
loop_
_entity_poly.entity_id
_entity_poly.type
_entity_poly.pdbx_seq_one_letter_code
_entity_poly.pdbx_strand_id
1 'polypeptide(L)' 'MSQMLPVQRFLINELEDRERYYVLRLQKRVMRDENDPFNLPDRRFIDLFRLNKDLVFYLFRKLTPHMSESLRVTKITR' A
#
# COMPACT_ATOMS: atom_id res chain seq x y z
N MET A 1 -14.28 -4.58 -45.18
CA MET A 1 -13.95 -4.66 -43.74
C MET A 1 -12.51 -4.18 -43.60
N SER A 2 -12.27 -2.96 -43.11
CA SER A 2 -10.90 -2.47 -42.93
C SER A 2 -10.21 -3.27 -41.83
N GLN A 3 -9.11 -3.94 -42.17
CA GLN A 3 -8.25 -4.60 -41.20
C GLN A 3 -7.56 -3.54 -40.34
N MET A 4 -7.67 -3.68 -39.02
CA MET A 4 -7.04 -2.79 -38.06
C MET A 4 -5.52 -3.00 -38.04
N LEU A 5 -4.76 -1.92 -38.09
CA LEU A 5 -3.31 -1.98 -38.14
C LEU A 5 -2.74 -2.46 -36.78
N PRO A 6 -1.63 -3.21 -36.76
CA PRO A 6 -1.00 -3.68 -35.52
C PRO A 6 -0.69 -2.57 -34.51
N VAL A 7 -0.31 -1.38 -35.00
CA VAL A 7 -0.04 -0.20 -34.16
C VAL A 7 -1.31 0.32 -33.49
N GLN A 8 -2.45 0.28 -34.18
CA GLN A 8 -3.74 0.67 -33.61
C GLN A 8 -4.17 -0.32 -32.52
N ARG A 9 -3.92 -1.63 -32.74
CA ARG A 9 -4.16 -2.67 -31.72
C ARG A 9 -3.31 -2.47 -30.46
N PHE A 10 -2.03 -2.14 -30.62
CA PHE A 10 -1.14 -1.87 -29.50
C PHE A 10 -1.60 -0.65 -28.69
N LEU A 11 -1.94 0.46 -29.37
CA LEU A 11 -2.43 1.67 -28.70
C LEU A 11 -3.72 1.44 -27.92
N ILE A 12 -4.65 0.66 -28.49
CA ILE A 12 -5.91 0.29 -27.81
C ILE A 12 -5.62 -0.50 -26.53
N ASN A 13 -4.74 -1.51 -26.59
CA ASN A 13 -4.39 -2.30 -25.42
C ASN A 13 -3.75 -1.45 -24.31
N GLU A 14 -2.83 -0.53 -24.66
CA GLU A 14 -2.21 0.40 -23.71
C GLU A 14 -3.24 1.31 -23.03
N LEU A 15 -4.23 1.79 -23.78
CA LEU A 15 -5.32 2.61 -23.24
C LEU A 15 -6.22 1.80 -22.31
N GLU A 16 -6.60 0.58 -22.70
CA GLU A 16 -7.38 -0.34 -21.87
C GLU A 16 -6.65 -0.67 -20.57
N ASP A 17 -5.35 -0.94 -20.62
CA ASP A 17 -4.57 -1.24 -19.42
C ASP A 17 -4.51 -0.03 -18.48
N ARG A 18 -4.29 1.17 -19.00
CA ARG A 18 -4.34 2.41 -18.19
C ARG A 18 -5.70 2.61 -17.54
N GLU A 19 -6.78 2.36 -18.26
CA GLU A 19 -8.14 2.45 -17.73
C GLU A 19 -8.36 1.42 -16.61
N ARG A 20 -7.95 0.17 -16.80
CA ARG A 20 -7.99 -0.87 -15.75
C ARG A 20 -7.20 -0.44 -14.52
N TYR A 21 -5.99 0.08 -14.69
CA TYR A 21 -5.17 0.58 -13.58
C TYR A 21 -5.85 1.73 -12.84
N TYR A 22 -6.47 2.66 -13.57
CA TYR A 22 -7.20 3.77 -12.99
C TYR A 22 -8.41 3.29 -12.17
N VAL A 23 -9.21 2.38 -12.72
CA VAL A 23 -10.37 1.79 -12.03
C VAL A 23 -9.93 1.04 -10.76
N LEU A 24 -8.90 0.19 -10.84
CA LEU A 24 -8.37 -0.53 -9.68
C LEU A 24 -7.87 0.42 -8.60
N ARG A 25 -7.23 1.54 -9.00
CA ARG A 25 -6.75 2.56 -8.05
C ARG A 25 -7.93 3.24 -7.34
N LEU A 26 -8.99 3.57 -8.05
CA LEU A 26 -10.20 4.14 -7.46
C LEU A 26 -10.87 3.17 -6.50
N GLN A 27 -11.06 1.90 -6.90
CA GLN A 27 -11.64 0.86 -6.05
C GLN A 27 -10.85 0.68 -4.75
N LYS A 28 -9.51 0.60 -4.84
CA LYS A 28 -8.64 0.51 -3.67
C LYS A 28 -8.77 1.72 -2.74
N ARG A 29 -8.92 2.92 -3.30
CA ARG A 29 -9.13 4.14 -2.52
C ARG A 29 -10.46 4.06 -1.76
N VAL A 30 -11.56 3.73 -2.45
CA VAL A 30 -12.89 3.61 -1.82
C VAL A 30 -12.85 2.59 -0.70
N MET A 31 -12.33 1.38 -0.96
CA MET A 31 -12.20 0.34 0.06
C MET A 31 -11.37 0.79 1.27
N ARG A 32 -10.30 1.56 1.05
CA ARG A 32 -9.48 2.11 2.15
C ARG A 32 -10.24 3.17 2.94
N ASP A 33 -10.90 4.09 2.25
CA ASP A 33 -11.57 5.23 2.88
C ASP A 33 -12.83 4.78 3.64
N GLU A 34 -13.48 3.69 3.21
CA GLU A 34 -14.61 3.06 3.92
C GLU A 34 -14.18 2.19 5.10
N ASN A 35 -12.95 1.66 5.10
CA ASN A 35 -12.43 0.81 6.16
C ASN A 35 -11.48 1.59 7.08
N ASP A 36 -12.05 2.28 8.07
CA ASP A 36 -11.27 2.85 9.17
C ASP A 36 -10.88 1.73 10.17
N PRO A 37 -9.59 1.36 10.26
CA PRO A 37 -9.17 0.31 11.17
C PRO A 37 -9.35 0.69 12.64
N PHE A 38 -9.46 1.98 12.98
CA PHE A 38 -9.68 2.43 14.35
C PHE A 38 -11.14 2.28 14.81
N ASN A 39 -12.07 2.02 13.89
CA ASN A 39 -13.44 1.67 14.23
C ASN A 39 -13.62 0.18 14.55
N LEU A 40 -12.57 -0.64 14.40
CA LEU A 40 -12.64 -2.07 14.71
C LEU A 40 -12.51 -2.31 16.23
N PRO A 41 -13.20 -3.32 16.78
CA PRO A 41 -12.94 -3.76 18.14
C PRO A 41 -11.49 -4.22 18.33
N ASP A 42 -10.87 -3.90 19.47
CA ASP A 42 -9.46 -4.18 19.77
C ASP A 42 -9.00 -5.59 19.40
N ARG A 43 -9.82 -6.61 19.68
CA ARG A 43 -9.50 -8.01 19.34
C ARG A 43 -9.33 -8.19 17.83
N ARG A 44 -10.27 -7.66 17.03
CA ARG A 44 -10.23 -7.72 15.57
C ARG A 44 -9.06 -6.91 15.01
N PHE A 45 -8.80 -5.74 15.59
CA PHE A 45 -7.65 -4.93 15.21
C PHE A 45 -6.33 -5.68 15.46
N ILE A 46 -6.18 -6.29 16.64
CA ILE A 46 -5.01 -7.09 16.99
C ILE A 46 -4.84 -8.26 16.01
N ASP A 47 -5.90 -9.02 15.73
CA ASP A 47 -5.82 -10.18 14.83
C ASP A 47 -5.39 -9.80 13.41
N LEU A 48 -5.82 -8.62 12.93
CA LEU A 48 -5.57 -8.18 11.55
C LEU A 48 -4.27 -7.40 11.38
N PHE A 49 -3.88 -6.59 12.38
CA PHE A 49 -2.81 -5.59 12.23
C PHE A 49 -1.62 -5.80 13.15
N ARG A 50 -1.73 -6.64 14.20
CA ARG A 50 -0.61 -6.83 15.13
C ARG A 50 0.48 -7.68 14.47
N LEU A 51 1.67 -7.09 14.36
CA LEU A 51 2.85 -7.82 13.94
C LEU A 51 3.32 -8.73 15.07
N ASN A 52 3.64 -9.98 14.74
CA ASN A 52 4.31 -10.88 15.67
C ASN A 52 5.77 -10.43 15.88
N LYS A 53 6.38 -10.95 16.96
CA LYS A 53 7.73 -10.54 17.38
C LYS A 53 8.78 -10.79 16.30
N ASP A 54 8.67 -11.91 15.58
CA ASP A 54 9.63 -12.31 14.55
C ASP A 54 9.57 -11.39 13.33
N LEU A 55 8.36 -11.03 12.91
CA LEU A 55 8.12 -10.09 11.81
C LEU A 55 8.63 -8.69 12.17
N VAL A 56 8.43 -8.26 13.41
CA VAL A 56 9.00 -7.00 13.90
C VAL A 56 10.52 -7.01 13.80
N PHE A 57 11.19 -8.06 14.28
CA PHE A 57 12.65 -8.15 14.18
C PHE A 57 13.15 -8.22 12.75
N TYR A 58 12.44 -8.95 11.88
CA TYR A 58 12.75 -9.00 10.46
C TYR A 58 12.70 -7.59 9.84
N LEU A 59 11.62 -6.84 10.11
CA LEU A 59 11.48 -5.47 9.63
C LEU A 59 12.59 -4.57 10.17
N PHE A 60 12.91 -4.67 11.47
CA PHE A 60 14.04 -3.92 12.05
C PHE A 60 15.33 -4.19 11.28
N ARG A 61 15.73 -5.46 11.13
CA ARG A 61 16.96 -5.82 10.41
C ARG A 61 16.99 -5.32 8.97
N LYS A 62 15.84 -5.27 8.31
CA LYS A 62 15.72 -4.78 6.93
C LYS A 62 15.76 -3.27 6.82
N LEU A 63 15.18 -2.55 7.79
CA LEU A 63 15.06 -1.10 7.74
C LEU A 63 16.25 -0.39 8.37
N THR A 64 16.87 -0.96 9.41
CA THR A 64 18.01 -0.36 10.12
C THR A 64 19.12 0.15 9.20
N PRO A 65 19.56 -0.57 8.15
CA PRO A 65 20.62 -0.08 7.26
C PRO A 65 20.26 1.18 6.46
N HIS A 66 18.97 1.50 6.35
CA HIS A 66 18.44 2.62 5.58
C HIS A 66 17.91 3.75 6.48
N MET A 67 17.87 3.53 7.80
CA MET A 67 17.50 4.56 8.76
C MET A 67 18.74 5.40 9.07
N SER A 68 18.57 6.72 9.08
CA SER A 68 19.60 7.60 9.63
C SER A 68 19.75 7.31 11.13
N GLU A 69 20.98 7.43 11.64
CA GLU A 69 21.20 7.43 13.08
C GLU A 69 20.48 8.63 13.69
N SER A 70 19.29 8.40 14.26
CA SER A 70 18.58 9.42 15.00
C SER A 70 19.05 9.41 16.45
N LEU A 71 19.51 10.54 16.96
CA LEU A 71 19.71 10.73 18.40
C LEU A 71 18.36 10.57 19.11
N ARG A 72 18.30 9.66 20.08
CA ARG A 72 17.11 9.46 20.92
C ARG A 72 16.89 10.68 21.81
N VAL A 73 16.07 11.63 21.39
CA VAL A 73 15.65 12.77 22.21
C VAL A 73 14.46 12.34 23.07
N THR A 74 14.72 11.69 24.21
CA THR A 74 13.67 11.37 25.21
C THR A 74 13.49 12.42 26.29
N LYS A 75 13.81 13.69 26.02
CA LYS A 75 13.51 14.76 26.98
C LYS A 75 12.19 15.44 26.62
N ILE A 76 11.09 14.90 27.15
CA ILE A 76 9.90 15.72 27.39
C ILE A 76 10.25 16.59 28.60
N THR A 77 10.60 17.85 28.37
CA THR A 77 10.82 18.80 29.46
C THR A 77 9.45 19.19 30.01
N ARG A 78 9.26 19.07 31.32
CA ARG A 78 8.07 19.54 32.05
C ARG A 78 7.94 21.05 31.99
#